data_AF-A0A3B9K471-F1
#
_entry.id   AF-A0A3B9K471-F1
#
_cell.length_a   1.000
_cell.length_b   1.000
_cell.length_c   1.000
_cell.angle_alpha   90.00
_cell.angle_beta   90.00
_cell.angle_gamma   90.00
#
_symmetry.space_group_name_H-M   'P 1'
#
loop_
_entity.id
_entity.type
_entity.pdbx_description
1 polymer ?
#
loop_
_entity_poly.entity_id
_entity_poly.type
_entity_poly.pdbx_seq_one_letter_code
_entity_poly.pdbx_strand_id
1 'polypeptide(L)'
;MGALVEVKDLTVSFPDASGRRNAVSHMSFEIQPGDIVGVVGESGSGKSMTALSIMGLLPRDARVDSGEIIFQGKDLLKMEMSDRRKLMGNEMSMVFQEPMTSLNPVLRVGDQIAENLQLHTKLSDEEIHEKVLEELRAVGLTDAEKDYRKYPHEMSGGQRQRAMLALAAICNPKLIIADEPTTALDVVVQEQILKL
;
A
#
# COMPACT_ATOMS: atom_id res chain seq x y z
N MET A 1 6.90 -21.87 11.11
CA MET A 1 6.95 -20.51 10.52
C MET A 1 6.70 -20.69 9.04
N GLY A 2 5.65 -20.07 8.51
CA GLY A 2 5.32 -20.07 7.09
C GLY A 2 5.52 -18.67 6.50
N ALA A 3 5.53 -18.57 5.17
CA ALA A 3 5.67 -17.30 4.48
C ALA A 3 4.54 -16.32 4.87
N LEU A 4 4.85 -15.02 4.82
CA LEU A 4 3.87 -13.96 4.99
C LEU A 4 2.96 -13.87 3.76
N VAL A 5 3.59 -13.89 2.57
CA VAL A 5 2.93 -13.91 1.26
C VAL A 5 3.47 -15.09 0.47
N GLU A 6 2.57 -15.88 -0.14
CA GLU A 6 2.92 -16.87 -1.16
C GLU A 6 2.10 -16.58 -2.42
N VAL A 7 2.78 -16.37 -3.53
CA VAL A 7 2.15 -16.29 -4.86
C VAL A 7 2.47 -17.57 -5.59
N LYS A 8 1.44 -18.25 -6.11
CA LYS A 8 1.57 -19.55 -6.80
C LYS A 8 0.94 -19.48 -8.17
N ASP A 9 1.75 -19.71 -9.20
CA ASP A 9 1.33 -19.87 -10.60
C ASP A 9 0.40 -18.75 -11.11
N LEU A 10 0.66 -17.52 -10.66
CA LEU A 10 -0.17 -16.35 -10.93
C LEU A 10 -0.10 -15.96 -12.40
N THR A 11 -1.25 -15.87 -13.03
CA THR A 11 -1.41 -15.33 -14.40
C THR A 11 -2.43 -14.20 -14.39
N VAL A 12 -2.01 -13.04 -14.91
CA VAL A 12 -2.86 -11.84 -15.04
C VAL A 12 -2.89 -11.43 -16.50
N SER A 13 -4.08 -11.20 -17.04
CA SER A 13 -4.25 -10.80 -18.45
C SER A 13 -5.17 -9.59 -18.61
N PHE A 14 -4.96 -8.91 -19.74
CA PHE A 14 -5.89 -7.93 -20.29
C PHE A 14 -6.70 -8.60 -21.40
N PRO A 15 -8.03 -8.74 -21.27
CA PRO A 15 -8.87 -9.22 -22.35
C PRO A 15 -9.00 -8.09 -23.39
N ASP A 16 -8.26 -8.17 -24.49
CA ASP A 16 -8.45 -7.30 -25.64
C ASP A 16 -9.19 -8.04 -26.78
N ALA A 17 -9.70 -7.29 -27.76
CA ALA A 17 -10.44 -7.84 -28.90
C ALA A 17 -9.56 -8.65 -29.89
N SER A 18 -8.24 -8.56 -29.78
CA SER A 18 -7.24 -9.24 -30.61
C SER A 18 -6.59 -10.47 -29.95
N GLY A 19 -6.86 -10.72 -28.67
CA GLY A 19 -6.32 -11.83 -27.90
C GLY A 19 -6.08 -11.47 -26.43
N ARG A 20 -5.78 -12.46 -25.58
CA ARG A 20 -5.34 -12.17 -24.20
C ARG A 20 -3.87 -11.80 -24.23
N ARG A 21 -3.52 -10.57 -23.83
CA ARG A 21 -2.14 -10.23 -23.51
C ARG A 21 -1.90 -10.49 -22.03
N ASN A 22 -1.10 -11.50 -21.74
CA ASN A 22 -0.69 -11.79 -20.37
C ASN A 22 0.28 -10.70 -19.92
N ALA A 23 -0.07 -9.99 -18.85
CA ALA A 23 0.80 -9.05 -18.17
C ALA A 23 1.72 -9.76 -17.17
N VAL A 24 1.24 -10.86 -16.58
CA VAL A 24 1.98 -11.75 -15.68
C VAL A 24 1.68 -13.18 -16.12
N SER A 25 2.69 -14.05 -16.21
CA SER A 25 2.53 -15.45 -16.63
C SER A 25 3.23 -16.38 -15.65
N HIS A 26 2.50 -17.32 -15.05
CA HIS A 26 3.02 -18.40 -14.21
C HIS A 26 3.98 -17.95 -13.09
N MET A 27 3.71 -16.79 -12.49
CA MET A 27 4.62 -16.21 -11.49
C MET A 27 4.43 -16.92 -10.14
N SER A 28 5.54 -17.38 -9.55
CA SER A 28 5.55 -17.97 -8.21
C SER A 28 6.71 -17.41 -7.38
N PHE A 29 6.42 -16.97 -6.15
CA PHE A 29 7.42 -16.50 -5.19
C PHE A 29 6.83 -16.46 -3.78
N GLU A 30 7.70 -16.32 -2.78
CA GLU A 30 7.34 -16.19 -1.38
C GLU A 30 8.04 -14.98 -0.76
N ILE A 31 7.40 -14.37 0.24
CA ILE A 31 7.95 -13.29 1.06
C ILE A 31 7.83 -13.74 2.52
N GLN A 32 8.95 -13.78 3.25
CA GLN A 32 8.95 -14.09 4.68
C GLN A 32 8.67 -12.83 5.52
N PRO A 33 8.17 -12.98 6.76
CA PRO A 33 8.06 -11.84 7.67
C PRO A 33 9.41 -11.15 7.88
N GLY A 34 9.46 -9.83 7.70
CA GLY A 34 10.67 -9.02 7.84
C GLY A 34 11.55 -8.96 6.58
N ASP A 35 11.18 -9.64 5.50
CA ASP A 35 11.89 -9.52 4.22
C ASP A 35 11.66 -8.15 3.58
N ILE A 36 12.71 -7.63 2.95
CA ILE A 36 12.63 -6.50 2.03
C ILE A 36 12.88 -7.04 0.62
N VAL A 37 11.82 -7.15 -0.17
CA VAL A 37 11.86 -7.74 -1.51
C VAL A 37 11.76 -6.66 -2.58
N GLY A 38 12.78 -6.59 -3.45
CA GLY A 38 12.78 -5.71 -4.62
C GLY A 38 12.29 -6.43 -5.87
N VAL A 39 11.32 -5.85 -6.58
CA VAL A 39 10.86 -6.33 -7.89
C VAL A 39 11.43 -5.43 -8.98
N VAL A 40 12.29 -5.98 -9.83
CA VAL A 40 12.98 -5.25 -10.90
C VAL A 40 12.65 -5.84 -12.27
N GLY A 41 12.67 -5.00 -13.31
CA GLY A 41 12.33 -5.40 -14.68
C GLY A 41 12.04 -4.19 -15.55
N GLU A 42 11.99 -4.39 -16.87
CA GLU A 42 11.71 -3.33 -17.85
C GLU A 42 10.30 -2.74 -17.70
N SER A 43 10.08 -1.56 -18.26
CA SER A 43 8.72 -0.98 -18.30
C SER A 43 7.77 -1.92 -19.03
N GLY A 44 6.57 -2.14 -18.46
CA GLY A 44 5.59 -3.09 -19.01
C GLY A 44 5.82 -4.56 -18.68
N SER A 45 6.85 -4.92 -17.89
CA SER A 45 7.15 -6.32 -17.54
C SER A 45 6.21 -6.97 -16.50
N GLY A 46 5.09 -6.33 -16.17
CA GLY A 46 4.11 -6.86 -15.21
C GLY A 46 4.33 -6.53 -13.73
N LYS A 47 5.38 -5.76 -13.35
CA LYS A 47 5.70 -5.45 -11.94
C LYS A 47 4.51 -4.87 -11.16
N SER A 48 3.92 -3.79 -11.66
CA SER A 48 2.76 -3.16 -11.02
C SER A 48 1.55 -4.07 -11.03
N MET A 49 1.35 -4.90 -12.06
CA MET A 49 0.25 -5.87 -12.09
C MET A 49 0.40 -6.95 -11.02
N THR A 50 1.62 -7.41 -10.75
CA THR A 50 1.91 -8.31 -9.63
C THR A 50 1.57 -7.64 -8.30
N ALA A 51 2.06 -6.42 -8.04
CA ALA A 51 1.76 -5.66 -6.82
C ALA A 51 0.25 -5.43 -6.62
N LEU A 52 -0.43 -4.94 -7.65
CA LEU A 52 -1.87 -4.65 -7.63
C LEU A 52 -2.72 -5.92 -7.49
N SER A 53 -2.27 -7.06 -8.02
CA SER A 53 -2.98 -8.34 -7.85
C SER A 53 -3.04 -8.79 -6.39
N ILE A 54 -1.94 -8.59 -5.63
CA ILE A 54 -1.88 -8.89 -4.20
C ILE A 54 -2.85 -7.99 -3.44
N MET A 55 -2.82 -6.68 -3.71
CA MET A 55 -3.73 -5.71 -3.08
C MET A 55 -5.18 -5.82 -3.55
N GLY A 56 -5.45 -6.53 -4.66
CA GLY A 56 -6.80 -6.62 -5.23
C GLY A 56 -7.25 -5.34 -5.92
N LEU A 57 -6.29 -4.57 -6.41
CA LEU A 57 -6.47 -3.27 -7.05
C LEU A 57 -6.20 -3.34 -8.56
N LEU A 58 -6.38 -4.53 -9.16
CA LEU A 58 -6.25 -4.68 -10.60
C LEU A 58 -7.22 -3.72 -11.32
N PRO A 59 -6.77 -3.08 -12.42
CA PRO A 59 -7.65 -2.32 -13.30
C PRO A 59 -8.85 -3.15 -13.76
N ARG A 60 -9.96 -2.50 -14.11
CA ARG A 60 -11.21 -3.19 -14.51
C ARG A 60 -11.07 -4.06 -15.75
N ASP A 61 -10.13 -3.71 -16.61
CA ASP A 61 -9.75 -4.41 -17.83
C ASP A 61 -8.64 -5.45 -17.60
N ALA A 62 -8.18 -5.64 -16.36
CA ALA A 62 -7.27 -6.72 -15.99
C ALA A 62 -8.00 -7.77 -15.13
N ARG A 63 -7.57 -9.03 -15.23
CA ARG A 63 -8.08 -10.09 -14.36
C ARG A 63 -7.03 -11.15 -14.07
N VAL A 64 -7.18 -11.81 -12.92
CA VAL A 64 -6.45 -13.03 -12.60
C VAL A 64 -7.11 -14.19 -13.34
N ASP A 65 -6.38 -14.84 -14.26
CA ASP A 65 -6.87 -16.02 -14.98
C ASP A 65 -6.60 -17.32 -14.20
N SER A 66 -5.49 -17.39 -13.45
CA SER A 66 -5.09 -18.55 -12.66
C SER A 66 -4.13 -18.18 -11.53
N GLY A 67 -3.97 -19.10 -10.59
CA GLY A 67 -3.02 -19.02 -9.48
C GLY A 67 -3.69 -18.75 -8.14
N GLU A 68 -2.86 -18.63 -7.11
CA GLU A 68 -3.27 -18.34 -5.73
C GLU A 68 -2.40 -17.23 -5.15
N ILE A 69 -2.99 -16.38 -4.32
CA ILE A 69 -2.25 -15.37 -3.54
C ILE A 69 -2.60 -15.58 -2.07
N ILE A 70 -1.68 -16.18 -1.33
CA ILE A 70 -1.87 -16.56 0.06
C ILE A 70 -1.22 -15.51 0.95
N PHE A 71 -2.01 -14.88 1.82
CA PHE A 71 -1.52 -13.98 2.87
C PHE A 71 -1.85 -14.57 4.24
N GLN A 72 -0.84 -14.80 5.06
CA GLN A 72 -0.98 -15.44 6.38
C GLN A 72 -1.80 -16.75 6.34
N GLY A 73 -1.56 -17.58 5.33
CA GLY A 73 -2.25 -18.86 5.14
C GLY A 73 -3.67 -18.77 4.57
N LYS A 74 -4.15 -17.58 4.18
CA LYS A 74 -5.47 -17.37 3.55
C LYS A 74 -5.33 -16.91 2.11
N ASP A 75 -6.02 -17.59 1.21
CA ASP A 75 -6.03 -17.22 -0.22
C ASP A 75 -6.92 -16.00 -0.45
N LEU A 76 -6.28 -14.86 -0.75
CA LEU A 76 -6.90 -13.56 -0.99
C LEU A 76 -7.87 -13.57 -2.19
N LEU A 77 -7.66 -14.45 -3.17
CA LEU A 77 -8.51 -14.53 -4.36
C LEU A 77 -9.84 -15.23 -4.07
N LYS A 78 -9.90 -16.05 -3.01
CA LYS A 78 -11.10 -16.78 -2.58
C LYS A 78 -11.84 -16.07 -1.44
N MET A 79 -11.32 -14.95 -0.94
CA MET A 79 -11.95 -14.18 0.12
C MET A 79 -13.09 -13.32 -0.41
N GLU A 80 -14.17 -13.23 0.37
CA GLU A 80 -15.22 -12.24 0.15
C GLU A 80 -14.65 -10.83 0.28
N MET A 81 -15.18 -9.91 -0.54
CA MET A 81 -14.69 -8.52 -0.57
C MET A 81 -14.81 -7.81 0.79
N SER A 82 -15.81 -8.16 1.60
CA SER A 82 -16.00 -7.61 2.95
C SER A 82 -14.88 -8.03 3.91
N ASP A 83 -14.38 -9.26 3.81
CA ASP A 83 -13.27 -9.74 4.62
C ASP A 83 -11.93 -9.22 4.09
N ARG A 84 -11.78 -9.10 2.77
CA ARG A 84 -10.59 -8.49 2.16
C ARG A 84 -10.43 -7.03 2.60
N ARG A 85 -11.52 -6.26 2.69
CA ARG A 85 -11.51 -4.88 3.20
C ARG A 85 -11.00 -4.75 4.64
N LYS A 86 -11.16 -5.78 5.49
CA LYS A 86 -10.63 -5.76 6.87
C LYS A 86 -9.11 -5.88 6.91
N LEU A 87 -8.49 -6.36 5.83
CA LEU A 87 -7.04 -6.49 5.70
C LEU A 87 -6.41 -5.22 5.12
N MET A 88 -7.06 -4.60 4.13
CA MET A 88 -6.55 -3.41 3.44
C MET A 88 -6.54 -2.20 4.36
N GLY A 89 -5.40 -1.52 4.46
CA GLY A 89 -5.22 -0.38 5.37
C GLY A 89 -4.92 -0.77 6.82
N ASN A 90 -4.98 -2.08 7.14
CA ASN A 90 -4.75 -2.60 8.49
C ASN A 90 -3.58 -3.59 8.54
N GLU A 91 -3.72 -4.71 7.84
CA GLU A 91 -2.73 -5.80 7.79
C GLU A 91 -1.85 -5.72 6.54
N MET A 92 -2.37 -5.09 5.48
CA MET A 92 -1.70 -4.85 4.21
C MET A 92 -1.95 -3.42 3.76
N SER A 93 -0.91 -2.71 3.33
CA SER A 93 -1.05 -1.36 2.77
C SER A 93 -0.19 -1.17 1.53
N MET A 94 -0.48 -0.10 0.80
CA MET A 94 0.25 0.25 -0.42
C MET A 94 0.62 1.74 -0.41
N VAL A 95 1.86 2.01 -0.80
CA VAL A 95 2.39 3.34 -1.08
C VAL A 95 2.44 3.48 -2.60
N PHE A 96 1.58 4.34 -3.16
CA PHE A 96 1.50 4.54 -4.60
C PHE A 96 2.54 5.55 -5.11
N GLN A 97 2.82 5.50 -6.40
CA GLN A 97 3.85 6.31 -7.08
C GLN A 97 3.62 7.83 -6.98
N GLU A 98 2.37 8.31 -7.00
CA GLU A 98 2.05 9.75 -7.02
C GLU A 98 1.24 10.20 -5.78
N PRO A 99 1.84 10.98 -4.87
CA PRO A 99 1.13 11.51 -3.69
C PRO A 99 -0.07 12.39 -4.03
N MET A 100 -0.03 13.06 -5.20
CA MET A 100 -1.07 13.99 -5.65
C MET A 100 -2.39 13.32 -6.01
N THR A 101 -2.33 12.08 -6.48
CA THR A 101 -3.51 11.28 -6.81
C THR A 101 -3.95 10.40 -5.65
N SER A 102 -3.05 10.15 -4.69
CA SER A 102 -3.30 9.25 -3.56
C SER A 102 -3.97 9.93 -2.38
N LEU A 103 -3.64 11.19 -2.09
CA LEU A 103 -4.35 11.99 -1.09
C LEU A 103 -5.57 12.67 -1.72
N ASN A 104 -6.73 12.54 -1.08
CA ASN A 104 -7.94 13.23 -1.45
C ASN A 104 -7.78 14.75 -1.21
N PRO A 105 -7.84 15.59 -2.26
CA PRO A 105 -7.51 17.02 -2.18
C PRO A 105 -8.53 17.85 -1.38
N VAL A 106 -9.73 17.31 -1.14
CA VAL A 106 -10.80 18.02 -0.40
C VAL A 106 -10.90 17.60 1.07
N LEU A 107 -10.07 16.66 1.51
CA LEU A 107 -9.99 16.25 2.91
C LEU A 107 -8.68 16.74 3.51
N ARG A 108 -8.67 16.96 4.83
CA ARG A 108 -7.41 17.26 5.53
C ARG A 108 -6.56 16.01 5.60
N VAL A 109 -5.26 16.21 5.70
CA VAL A 109 -4.28 15.13 5.72
C VAL A 109 -4.42 14.27 6.97
N GLY A 110 -4.56 14.90 8.13
CA GLY A 110 -4.76 14.20 9.40
C GLY A 110 -6.01 13.33 9.40
N ASP A 111 -7.13 13.86 8.91
CA ASP A 111 -8.41 13.14 8.86
C ASP A 111 -8.34 11.88 7.96
N GLN A 112 -7.62 11.95 6.84
CA GLN A 112 -7.40 10.80 5.97
C GLN A 112 -6.54 9.71 6.62
N ILE A 113 -5.53 10.11 7.40
CA ILE A 113 -4.68 9.14 8.14
C ILE A 113 -5.48 8.53 9.30
N ALA A 114 -6.28 9.34 9.99
CA ALA A 114 -7.16 8.90 11.08
C ALA A 114 -8.20 7.87 10.63
N GLU A 115 -8.73 7.99 9.40
CA GLU A 115 -9.77 7.11 8.85
C GLU A 115 -9.40 5.62 8.96
N ASN A 116 -8.15 5.26 8.69
CA ASN A 116 -7.68 3.87 8.83
C ASN A 116 -7.80 3.38 10.28
N LEU A 117 -7.40 4.18 11.27
CA LEU A 117 -7.54 3.80 12.68
C LEU A 117 -9.02 3.73 13.10
N GLN A 118 -9.85 4.63 12.60
CA GLN A 118 -11.30 4.64 12.88
C GLN A 118 -11.99 3.38 12.35
N LEU A 119 -11.58 2.90 11.16
CA LEU A 119 -12.15 1.71 10.53
C LEU A 119 -11.66 0.40 11.14
N HIS A 120 -10.43 0.37 11.67
CA HIS A 120 -9.75 -0.88 12.02
C HIS A 120 -9.48 -1.07 13.51
N THR A 121 -9.69 -0.05 14.34
CA THR A 121 -9.42 -0.11 15.78
C THR A 121 -10.67 0.24 16.61
N LYS A 122 -10.51 0.24 17.95
CA LYS A 122 -11.54 0.68 18.90
C LYS A 122 -11.08 1.89 19.72
N LEU A 123 -10.08 2.60 19.22
CA LEU A 123 -9.50 3.77 19.88
C LEU A 123 -10.50 4.91 19.91
N SER A 124 -10.43 5.76 20.93
CA SER A 124 -11.20 7.01 20.97
C SER A 124 -10.68 8.02 19.94
N ASP A 125 -11.48 9.03 19.61
CA ASP A 125 -11.04 10.09 18.70
C ASP A 125 -9.79 10.81 19.20
N GLU A 126 -9.64 10.99 20.51
CA GLU A 126 -8.43 11.55 21.13
C GLU A 126 -7.21 10.62 20.98
N GLU A 127 -7.38 9.32 21.19
CA GLU A 127 -6.30 8.33 21.01
C GLU A 127 -5.86 8.25 19.55
N ILE A 128 -6.81 8.34 18.62
CA ILE A 128 -6.55 8.36 17.17
C ILE A 128 -5.79 9.63 16.80
N HIS A 129 -6.24 10.79 17.28
CA HIS A 129 -5.58 12.07 17.03
C HIS A 129 -4.11 12.03 17.48
N GLU A 130 -3.85 11.60 18.70
CA GLU A 130 -2.47 11.49 19.22
C GLU A 130 -1.62 10.52 18.39
N LYS A 131 -2.16 9.36 18.01
CA LYS A 131 -1.44 8.42 17.13
C LYS A 131 -1.12 9.00 15.77
N VAL A 132 -2.04 9.76 15.17
CA VAL A 132 -1.77 10.43 13.89
C VAL A 132 -0.65 11.46 14.07
N LEU A 133 -0.65 12.23 15.16
CA LEU A 133 0.43 13.17 15.44
C LEU A 133 1.77 12.47 15.66
N GLU A 134 1.80 11.36 16.38
CA GLU A 134 2.99 10.52 16.56
C GLU A 134 3.51 10.03 15.21
N GLU A 135 2.65 9.51 14.35
CA GLU A 135 3.02 8.99 13.04
C GLU A 135 3.51 10.10 12.09
N LEU A 136 2.85 11.26 12.06
CA LEU A 136 3.29 12.43 11.31
C LEU A 136 4.71 12.86 11.76
N ARG A 137 4.97 12.89 13.07
CA ARG A 137 6.33 13.18 13.59
C ARG A 137 7.32 12.09 13.19
N ALA A 138 6.92 10.82 13.27
CA ALA A 138 7.76 9.68 12.92
C ALA A 138 8.23 9.76 11.48
N VAL A 139 7.38 10.16 10.53
CA VAL A 139 7.76 10.35 9.12
C VAL A 139 8.51 11.65 8.84
N GLY A 140 8.74 12.52 9.85
CA GLY A 140 9.51 13.77 9.71
C GLY A 140 8.68 15.02 9.42
N LEU A 141 7.38 15.03 9.71
CA LEU A 141 6.54 16.23 9.72
C LEU A 141 6.59 16.86 11.12
N THR A 142 7.55 17.79 11.28
CA THR A 142 7.95 18.32 12.60
C THR A 142 6.90 19.19 13.28
N ASP A 143 6.02 19.84 12.51
CA ASP A 143 4.88 20.61 13.03
C ASP A 143 3.58 19.81 12.81
N ALA A 144 3.52 18.63 13.43
CA ALA A 144 2.47 17.62 13.18
C ALA A 144 1.04 18.16 13.38
N GLU A 145 0.80 19.03 14.37
CA GLU A 145 -0.52 19.64 14.58
C GLU A 145 -0.93 20.54 13.43
N LYS A 146 0.01 21.33 12.91
CA LYS A 146 -0.23 22.16 11.73
C LYS A 146 -0.40 21.29 10.49
N ASP A 147 0.46 20.31 10.29
CA ASP A 147 0.43 19.41 9.14
C ASP A 147 -0.84 18.52 9.12
N TYR A 148 -1.34 18.10 10.29
CA TYR A 148 -2.63 17.40 10.44
C TYR A 148 -3.76 18.20 9.79
N ARG A 149 -3.80 19.52 10.04
CA ARG A 149 -4.90 20.40 9.61
C ARG A 149 -4.80 20.84 8.14
N LYS A 150 -3.67 20.60 7.49
CA LYS A 150 -3.46 20.98 6.10
C LYS A 150 -4.29 20.12 5.16
N TYR A 151 -4.71 20.73 4.07
CA TYR A 151 -5.11 20.02 2.87
C TYR A 151 -3.88 19.64 2.05
N PRO A 152 -3.95 18.61 1.18
CA PRO A 152 -2.81 18.20 0.36
C PRO A 152 -2.21 19.37 -0.42
N HIS A 153 -3.01 20.26 -1.00
CA HIS A 153 -2.52 21.40 -1.79
C HIS A 153 -1.67 22.41 -0.98
N GLU A 154 -1.74 22.41 0.35
CA GLU A 154 -0.98 23.28 1.25
C GLU A 154 0.37 22.69 1.69
N MET A 155 0.62 21.42 1.36
CA MET A 155 1.88 20.72 1.65
C MET A 155 2.87 20.81 0.48
N SER A 156 4.17 20.79 0.76
CA SER A 156 5.18 20.56 -0.29
C SER A 156 5.11 19.12 -0.83
N GLY A 157 5.71 18.86 -2.00
CA GLY A 157 5.74 17.50 -2.57
C GLY A 157 6.29 16.45 -1.60
N GLY A 158 7.43 16.75 -0.96
CA GLY A 158 8.02 15.86 0.06
C GLY A 158 7.16 15.71 1.33
N GLN A 159 6.42 16.75 1.73
CA GLN A 159 5.48 16.65 2.85
C GLN A 159 4.29 15.73 2.51
N ARG A 160 3.73 15.83 1.30
CA ARG A 160 2.65 14.94 0.83
C ARG A 160 3.10 13.48 0.80
N GLN A 161 4.32 13.25 0.34
CA GLN A 161 4.89 11.92 0.31
C GLN A 161 5.08 11.34 1.71
N ARG A 162 5.63 12.11 2.66
CA ARG A 162 5.72 11.70 4.06
C ARG A 162 4.34 11.41 4.66
N ALA A 163 3.34 12.24 4.38
CA ALA A 163 1.97 12.00 4.80
C ALA A 163 1.39 10.70 4.22
N MET A 164 1.70 10.36 2.97
CA MET A 164 1.29 9.09 2.35
C MET A 164 1.97 7.89 3.01
N LEU A 165 3.21 8.03 3.47
CA LEU A 165 3.89 6.99 4.25
C LEU A 165 3.23 6.80 5.61
N ALA A 166 2.91 7.90 6.31
CA ALA A 166 2.16 7.85 7.56
C ALA A 166 0.81 7.15 7.36
N LEU A 167 0.08 7.49 6.29
CA LEU A 167 -1.18 6.83 5.94
C LEU A 167 -1.03 5.32 5.74
N ALA A 168 0.05 4.89 5.08
CA ALA A 168 0.30 3.48 4.83
C ALA A 168 0.79 2.72 6.08
N ALA A 169 1.45 3.39 7.01
CA ALA A 169 2.08 2.79 8.19
C ALA A 169 1.22 2.87 9.46
N ILE A 170 0.21 3.75 9.53
CA ILE A 170 -0.52 4.09 10.76
C ILE A 170 -1.12 2.89 11.53
N CYS A 171 -1.58 1.85 10.82
CA CYS A 171 -2.12 0.63 11.44
C CYS A 171 -1.06 -0.43 11.75
N ASN A 172 0.22 -0.14 11.50
CA ASN A 172 1.34 -1.07 11.59
C ASN A 172 1.10 -2.38 10.80
N PRO A 173 0.86 -2.28 9.47
CA PRO A 173 0.56 -3.44 8.64
C PRO A 173 1.75 -4.39 8.54
N LYS A 174 1.47 -5.68 8.39
CA LYS A 174 2.50 -6.71 8.22
C LYS A 174 3.13 -6.69 6.83
N LEU A 175 2.41 -6.18 5.83
CA LEU A 175 2.88 -6.03 4.45
C LEU A 175 2.67 -4.59 3.98
N ILE A 176 3.74 -3.94 3.54
CA ILE A 176 3.69 -2.67 2.82
C ILE A 176 4.24 -2.91 1.41
N ILE A 177 3.44 -2.65 0.39
CA ILE A 177 3.87 -2.66 -1.01
C ILE A 177 4.14 -1.22 -1.44
N ALA A 178 5.35 -0.93 -1.93
CA ALA A 178 5.68 0.37 -2.50
C ALA A 178 5.86 0.24 -4.01
N ASP A 179 5.02 0.92 -4.80
CA ASP A 179 5.16 0.98 -6.25
C ASP A 179 6.03 2.20 -6.63
N GLU A 180 7.21 1.92 -7.18
CA GLU A 180 8.25 2.91 -7.50
C GLU A 180 8.61 3.90 -6.37
N PRO A 181 9.01 3.42 -5.17
CA PRO A 181 9.35 4.30 -4.05
C PRO A 181 10.52 5.25 -4.38
N THR A 182 11.49 4.79 -5.17
CA THR A 182 12.76 5.49 -5.38
C THR A 182 12.68 6.73 -6.26
N THR A 183 11.66 6.85 -7.12
CA THR A 183 11.53 8.00 -8.01
C THR A 183 11.11 9.26 -7.25
N ALA A 184 10.58 9.09 -6.03
CA ALA A 184 10.17 10.16 -5.13
C ALA A 184 10.90 10.16 -3.77
N LEU A 185 11.47 9.04 -3.29
CA LEU A 185 12.08 8.98 -1.95
C LEU A 185 13.47 9.63 -1.89
N ASP A 186 13.55 10.73 -1.15
CA ASP A 186 14.80 11.25 -0.58
C ASP A 186 15.47 10.16 0.29
N VAL A 187 16.80 10.13 0.30
CA VAL A 187 17.67 9.19 1.05
C VAL A 187 17.28 9.12 2.53
N VAL A 188 16.79 10.22 3.10
CA VAL A 188 16.32 10.30 4.50
C VAL A 188 15.10 9.42 4.78
N VAL A 189 14.22 9.24 3.79
CA VAL A 189 12.95 8.51 3.95
C VAL A 189 13.15 7.01 3.77
N GLN A 190 14.12 6.61 2.93
CA GLN A 190 14.49 5.19 2.77
C GLN A 190 14.92 4.59 4.11
N GLU A 191 15.71 5.32 4.91
CA GLU A 191 16.16 4.83 6.22
C GLU A 191 15.01 4.63 7.23
N GLN A 192 13.92 5.38 7.12
CA GLN A 192 12.75 5.23 8.01
C GLN A 192 11.88 4.05 7.64
N ILE A 193 11.60 3.85 6.34
CA ILE A 193 10.86 2.67 5.88
C ILE A 193 11.63 1.38 6.18
N LEU A 194 12.98 1.42 6.12
CA LEU A 194 13.85 0.28 6.42
C LEU A 194 13.97 -0.04 7.92
N LYS A 195 13.50 0.84 8.82
CA LYS A 195 13.57 0.66 10.29
C LYS A 195 12.23 0.23 10.92
N LEU A 196 11.15 0.23 10.14
CA LEU A 196 9.85 -0.38 10.49
C LEU A 196 9.94 -1.91 10.34
#